data_AF-A0A9D9NIT6-F1
#
_entry.id   AF-A0A9D9NIT6-F1
#
_cell.length_a   1.000
_cell.length_b   1.000
_cell.length_c   1.000
_cell.angle_alpha   90.00
_cell.angle_beta   90.00
_cell.angle_gamma   90.00
#
_symmetry.space_group_name_H-M   'P 1'
#
loop_
_entity.id
_entity.type
_entity.pdbx_description
1 polymer ?
#
loop_
_entity_poly.entity_id
_entity_poly.type
_entity_poly.pdbx_seq_one_letter_code
_entity_poly.pdbx_strand_id
1 'polypeptide(L)'
;MPLIPLKNNLRIADTQYAGDYKYSCGNVVPIFDVYSTSGLNQIIGHAKFNNKDIANVYYRGECELHNQLLPSLFRKYKKTVKAKHIRSLINSIMIDHDMQKSIKINGDIDLNAVDSAKIEGMLQHYGIKTRFIDLVDNHWVSLWMGNYKNCETKRISKYYHYYKREIQFLDFINNNDNIYQYILLVAIPNAAMEEVDGVKISDNFIEVDLRKALPSVFLRPHAQHGIVVRKKMAEEKCTDDYDLASQIIGILRIRIDMASLWLGNGELLSQANLFPPPSYDCGYDILLSRTDLFTDPEYQIAKYI
;
A
#
# COMPACT_ATOMS: atom_id res chain seq x y z
N MET A 1 5.70 -8.64 22.25
CA MET A 1 5.39 -7.39 22.99
C MET A 1 4.30 -6.65 22.24
N PRO A 2 3.40 -5.91 22.92
CA PRO A 2 2.36 -5.13 22.25
C PRO A 2 2.97 -3.96 21.46
N LEU A 3 2.32 -3.56 20.37
CA LEU A 3 2.67 -2.36 19.62
C LEU A 3 2.49 -1.11 20.51
N ILE A 4 3.30 -0.08 20.27
CA ILE A 4 3.26 1.16 21.04
C ILE A 4 2.58 2.24 20.18
N PRO A 5 1.28 2.54 20.41
CA PRO A 5 0.59 3.62 19.71
C PRO A 5 1.14 4.98 20.12
N LEU A 6 0.90 5.98 19.26
CA LEU A 6 1.03 7.38 19.65
C LEU A 6 0.11 7.65 20.85
N LYS A 7 0.53 8.55 21.74
CA LYS A 7 -0.25 8.91 22.94
C LYS A 7 -0.95 10.25 22.71
N ASN A 8 -2.19 10.38 23.16
CA ASN A 8 -2.96 11.64 23.05
C ASN A 8 -2.31 12.85 23.76
N ASN A 9 -1.50 12.59 24.79
CA ASN A 9 -0.75 13.62 25.52
C ASN A 9 0.62 13.95 24.90
N LEU A 10 0.97 13.36 23.75
CA LEU A 10 2.18 13.70 23.02
C LEU A 10 2.20 15.19 22.68
N ARG A 11 3.36 15.80 22.85
CA ARG A 11 3.62 17.22 22.55
C ARG A 11 4.81 17.30 21.62
N ILE A 12 4.53 17.59 20.36
CA ILE A 12 5.51 17.83 19.30
C ILE A 12 5.13 19.17 18.66
N ALA A 13 6.13 20.04 18.46
CA ALA A 13 5.90 21.34 17.84
C ALA A 13 5.24 21.18 16.46
N ASP A 14 4.36 22.11 16.11
CA ASP A 14 3.58 22.10 14.86
C ASP A 14 2.72 20.83 14.65
N THR A 15 2.35 20.16 15.74
CA THR A 15 1.35 19.10 15.73
C THR A 15 0.32 19.32 16.84
N GLN A 16 -0.92 18.92 16.59
CA GLN A 16 -2.01 19.03 17.56
C GLN A 16 -2.84 17.75 17.58
N TYR A 17 -3.11 17.22 18.76
CA TYR A 17 -4.05 16.11 18.91
C TYR A 17 -5.46 16.57 18.50
N ALA A 18 -6.05 15.89 17.52
CA ALA A 18 -7.34 16.22 16.92
C ALA A 18 -8.49 15.34 17.43
N GLY A 19 -8.19 14.22 18.09
CA GLY A 19 -9.17 13.25 18.58
C GLY A 19 -8.69 11.81 18.38
N ASP A 20 -9.57 10.86 18.67
CA ASP A 20 -9.31 9.43 18.44
C ASP A 20 -10.18 8.92 17.28
N TYR A 21 -9.62 8.01 16.48
CA TYR A 21 -10.33 7.26 15.46
C TYR A 21 -10.54 5.82 15.90
N LYS A 22 -11.78 5.32 15.78
CA LYS A 22 -12.14 3.95 16.16
C LYS A 22 -12.43 3.11 14.92
N TYR A 23 -11.62 2.09 14.70
CA TYR A 23 -11.81 1.09 13.65
C TYR A 23 -12.88 0.05 14.06
N SER A 24 -13.45 -0.65 13.07
CA SER A 24 -14.49 -1.67 13.32
C SER A 24 -13.99 -2.86 14.13
N CYS A 25 -12.69 -3.19 14.03
CA CYS A 25 -12.03 -4.22 14.83
C CYS A 25 -11.85 -3.83 16.31
N GLY A 26 -12.27 -2.63 16.70
CA GLY A 26 -12.17 -2.11 18.07
C GLY A 26 -10.86 -1.38 18.37
N ASN A 27 -9.92 -1.33 17.44
CA ASN A 27 -8.68 -0.55 17.59
C ASN A 27 -9.00 0.95 17.63
N VAL A 28 -8.44 1.66 18.62
CA VAL A 28 -8.61 3.10 18.81
C VAL A 28 -7.23 3.75 18.75
N VAL A 29 -7.06 4.72 17.86
CA VAL A 29 -5.77 5.37 17.61
C VAL A 29 -5.93 6.89 17.60
N PRO A 30 -4.93 7.67 18.05
CA PRO A 30 -5.02 9.10 18.01
C PRO A 30 -4.81 9.65 16.59
N ILE A 31 -5.50 10.74 16.29
CA ILE A 31 -5.30 11.59 15.13
C ILE A 31 -4.49 12.82 15.56
N PHE A 32 -3.43 13.13 14.83
CA PHE A 32 -2.68 14.37 14.99
C PHE A 32 -2.80 15.21 13.72
N ASP A 33 -3.25 16.45 13.87
CA ASP A 33 -3.07 17.48 12.87
C ASP A 33 -1.59 17.85 12.79
N VAL A 34 -1.05 17.96 11.58
CA VAL A 34 0.34 18.32 11.34
C VAL A 34 0.41 19.57 10.47
N TYR A 35 1.10 20.60 10.96
CA TYR A 35 1.12 21.93 10.36
C TYR A 35 2.45 22.30 9.71
N SER A 36 3.53 21.53 9.94
CA SER A 36 4.83 21.77 9.32
C SER A 36 5.56 20.47 8.94
N THR A 37 6.53 20.57 8.04
CA THR A 37 7.40 19.44 7.66
C THR A 37 8.29 19.01 8.83
N SER A 38 8.70 19.94 9.70
CA SER A 38 9.43 19.63 10.93
C SER A 38 8.58 18.79 11.89
N GLY A 39 7.32 19.20 12.11
CA GLY A 39 6.36 18.44 12.91
C GLY A 39 6.11 17.04 12.35
N LEU A 40 5.95 16.93 11.01
CA LEU A 40 5.80 15.66 10.31
C LEU A 40 7.00 14.72 10.54
N ASN A 41 8.21 15.22 10.33
CA ASN A 41 9.43 14.43 10.50
C ASN A 41 9.60 13.98 11.96
N GLN A 42 9.32 14.86 12.91
CA GLN A 42 9.49 14.57 14.34
C GLN A 42 8.47 13.54 14.84
N ILE A 43 7.19 13.65 14.48
CA ILE A 43 6.16 12.70 14.92
C ILE A 43 6.35 11.30 14.31
N ILE A 44 6.74 11.24 13.04
CA ILE A 44 7.10 9.98 12.37
C ILE A 44 8.33 9.35 13.04
N GLY A 45 9.37 10.16 13.29
CA GLY A 45 10.58 9.72 13.97
C GLY A 45 10.28 9.16 15.36
N HIS A 46 9.39 9.83 16.11
CA HIS A 46 8.93 9.37 17.42
C HIS A 46 8.20 8.02 17.33
N ALA A 47 7.26 7.86 16.39
CA ALA A 47 6.53 6.61 16.20
C ALA A 47 7.47 5.43 15.87
N LYS A 48 8.44 5.66 14.98
CA LYS A 48 9.49 4.69 14.63
C LYS A 48 10.38 4.36 15.83
N PHE A 49 10.87 5.36 16.54
CA PHE A 49 11.76 5.17 17.68
C PHE A 49 11.11 4.33 18.78
N ASN A 50 9.84 4.59 19.10
CA ASN A 50 9.12 3.84 20.13
C ASN A 50 8.92 2.37 19.77
N ASN A 51 8.79 2.05 18.48
CA ASN A 51 8.52 0.70 18.01
C ASN A 51 9.77 -0.01 17.45
N LYS A 52 10.95 0.61 17.49
CA LYS A 52 12.18 0.15 16.79
C LYS A 52 12.56 -1.31 17.06
N ASP A 53 12.34 -1.78 18.29
CA ASP A 53 12.73 -3.12 18.74
C ASP A 53 11.59 -4.14 18.54
N ILE A 54 10.38 -3.69 18.20
CA ILE A 54 9.15 -4.50 18.19
C ILE A 54 8.57 -4.62 16.78
N ALA A 55 8.62 -3.56 15.97
CA ALA A 55 7.92 -3.47 14.69
C ALA A 55 8.57 -2.49 13.71
N ASN A 56 8.41 -2.77 12.42
CA ASN A 56 8.68 -1.81 11.36
C ASN A 56 7.44 -0.91 11.17
N VAL A 57 7.63 0.41 11.19
CA VAL A 57 6.54 1.36 10.96
C VAL A 57 6.59 1.85 9.52
N TYR A 58 5.54 1.50 8.78
CA TYR A 58 5.27 1.90 7.41
C TYR A 58 4.17 2.95 7.33
N TYR A 59 4.01 3.50 6.14
CA TYR A 59 3.05 4.54 5.85
C TYR A 59 2.06 4.10 4.79
N ARG A 60 0.83 4.58 4.91
CA ARG A 60 -0.17 4.48 3.87
C ARG A 60 -0.87 5.82 3.72
N GLY A 61 -0.71 6.43 2.56
CA GLY A 61 -1.44 7.65 2.20
C GLY A 61 -2.87 7.30 1.79
N GLU A 62 -3.84 8.01 2.36
CA GLU A 62 -5.26 7.82 2.06
C GLU A 62 -5.94 9.18 1.84
N CYS A 63 -6.86 9.20 0.89
CA CYS A 63 -7.67 10.38 0.63
C CYS A 63 -8.72 10.62 1.72
N GLU A 64 -9.21 9.52 2.32
CA GLU A 64 -10.28 9.49 3.32
C GLU A 64 -10.01 8.36 4.33
N LEU A 65 -10.57 8.46 5.54
CA LEU A 65 -10.45 7.40 6.53
C LEU A 65 -11.50 6.31 6.29
N HIS A 66 -11.06 5.05 6.37
CA HIS A 66 -11.91 3.89 6.25
C HIS A 66 -12.02 3.15 7.60
N ASN A 67 -13.20 2.61 7.90
CA ASN A 67 -13.44 1.89 9.16
C ASN A 67 -12.64 0.57 9.28
N GLN A 68 -12.09 0.07 8.17
CA GLN A 68 -11.30 -1.15 8.06
C GLN A 68 -10.12 -0.91 7.12
N LEU A 69 -9.03 -1.64 7.33
CA LEU A 69 -7.89 -1.68 6.43
C LEU A 69 -7.85 -3.06 5.76
N LEU A 70 -8.81 -3.29 4.86
CA LEU A 70 -8.94 -4.54 4.11
C LEU A 70 -8.23 -4.50 2.75
N PRO A 71 -7.61 -5.63 2.33
CA PRO A 71 -7.12 -5.79 0.97
C PRO A 71 -8.19 -5.52 -0.08
N SER A 72 -7.77 -4.97 -1.21
CA SER A 72 -8.67 -4.56 -2.30
C SER A 72 -9.54 -5.71 -2.83
N LEU A 73 -9.03 -6.95 -2.76
CA LEU A 73 -9.74 -8.17 -3.12
C LEU A 73 -11.01 -8.41 -2.28
N PHE A 74 -11.03 -7.94 -1.03
CA PHE A 74 -12.04 -8.33 -0.05
C PHE A 74 -13.05 -7.22 0.30
N ARG A 75 -12.80 -5.96 -0.06
CA ARG A 75 -13.63 -4.80 0.34
C ARG A 75 -15.14 -4.91 0.02
N LYS A 76 -15.55 -5.79 -0.92
CA LYS A 76 -16.95 -5.97 -1.34
C LYS A 76 -17.53 -7.34 -1.01
N TYR A 77 -16.77 -8.22 -0.36
CA TYR A 77 -17.14 -9.62 -0.19
C TYR A 77 -17.01 -10.02 1.28
N LYS A 78 -17.86 -10.96 1.73
CA LYS A 78 -17.79 -11.56 3.08
C LYS A 78 -17.06 -12.90 3.10
N LYS A 79 -16.92 -13.53 1.93
CA LYS A 79 -16.30 -14.85 1.76
C LYS A 79 -15.06 -14.73 0.87
N THR A 80 -14.07 -15.57 1.14
CA THR A 80 -12.76 -15.64 0.48
C THR A 80 -12.77 -16.39 -0.86
N VAL A 81 -13.92 -16.54 -1.52
CA VAL A 81 -14.03 -17.31 -2.79
C VAL A 81 -13.05 -16.77 -3.85
N LYS A 82 -12.88 -15.45 -3.92
CA LYS A 82 -11.94 -14.77 -4.82
C LYS A 82 -10.46 -15.06 -4.52
N ALA A 83 -10.13 -15.50 -3.30
CA ALA A 83 -8.77 -15.90 -2.94
C ALA A 83 -8.34 -17.20 -3.67
N LYS A 84 -9.28 -18.02 -4.15
CA LYS A 84 -8.98 -19.18 -5.00
C LYS A 84 -8.57 -18.77 -6.41
N HIS A 85 -9.22 -17.75 -6.97
CA HIS A 85 -8.94 -17.28 -8.33
C HIS A 85 -7.55 -16.64 -8.41
N ILE A 86 -7.20 -15.78 -7.44
CA ILE A 86 -5.85 -15.20 -7.39
C ILE A 86 -4.78 -16.29 -7.22
N ARG A 87 -5.05 -17.34 -6.41
CA ARG A 87 -4.14 -18.49 -6.30
C ARG A 87 -3.97 -19.24 -7.61
N SER A 88 -5.04 -19.43 -8.37
CA SER A 88 -4.95 -20.04 -9.71
C SER A 88 -4.08 -19.20 -10.65
N LEU A 89 -4.25 -17.88 -10.66
CA LEU A 89 -3.43 -16.98 -11.48
C LEU A 89 -1.95 -17.01 -11.07
N ILE A 90 -1.67 -17.01 -9.76
CA ILE A 90 -0.30 -17.15 -9.24
C ILE A 90 0.32 -18.47 -9.71
N ASN A 91 -0.42 -19.59 -9.64
CA ASN A 91 0.07 -20.89 -10.10
C ASN A 91 0.34 -20.89 -11.61
N SER A 92 -0.53 -20.27 -12.42
CA SER A 92 -0.31 -20.12 -13.86
C SER A 92 0.95 -19.31 -14.17
N ILE A 93 1.21 -18.23 -13.44
CA ILE A 93 2.45 -17.43 -13.58
C ILE A 93 3.67 -18.24 -13.13
N MET A 94 3.53 -19.01 -12.06
CA MET A 94 4.63 -19.77 -11.44
C MET A 94 5.13 -20.90 -12.34
N ILE A 95 4.28 -21.50 -13.18
CA ILE A 95 4.68 -22.54 -14.16
C ILE A 95 5.10 -21.97 -15.52
N ASP A 96 4.91 -20.69 -15.74
CA ASP A 96 5.23 -20.05 -17.00
C ASP A 96 6.72 -19.70 -17.08
N HIS A 97 7.43 -20.32 -18.03
CA HIS A 97 8.89 -20.21 -18.15
C HIS A 97 9.37 -18.77 -18.41
N ASP A 98 8.63 -17.99 -19.20
CA ASP A 98 9.00 -16.61 -19.51
C ASP A 98 8.79 -15.68 -18.31
N MET A 99 7.73 -15.90 -17.53
CA MET A 99 7.51 -15.20 -16.27
C MET A 99 8.51 -15.62 -15.21
N GLN A 100 8.86 -16.90 -15.10
CA GLN A 100 9.88 -17.38 -14.17
C GLN A 100 11.19 -16.64 -14.36
N LYS A 101 11.63 -16.51 -15.62
CA LYS A 101 12.85 -15.80 -15.99
C LYS A 101 12.73 -14.29 -15.73
N SER A 102 11.59 -13.70 -16.06
CA SER A 102 11.35 -12.25 -15.88
C SER A 102 11.32 -11.84 -14.42
N ILE A 103 10.63 -12.61 -13.56
CA ILE A 103 10.48 -12.34 -12.11
C ILE A 103 11.68 -12.87 -11.31
N LYS A 104 12.49 -13.77 -11.89
CA LYS A 104 13.56 -14.53 -11.21
C LYS A 104 13.02 -15.30 -10.01
N ILE A 105 12.10 -16.21 -10.29
CA ILE A 105 11.54 -17.16 -9.29
C ILE A 105 11.99 -18.58 -9.61
N ASN A 106 11.99 -19.43 -8.61
CA ASN A 106 12.24 -20.85 -8.81
C ASN A 106 10.89 -21.51 -9.08
N GLY A 107 10.71 -22.09 -10.27
CA GLY A 107 9.43 -22.63 -10.76
C GLY A 107 8.87 -23.86 -10.02
N ASP A 108 9.27 -24.09 -8.77
CA ASP A 108 8.85 -25.24 -7.97
C ASP A 108 7.52 -24.94 -7.24
N ILE A 109 6.45 -25.57 -7.73
CA ILE A 109 5.07 -25.31 -7.32
C ILE A 109 4.83 -25.67 -5.85
N ASP A 110 5.53 -26.69 -5.34
CA ASP A 110 5.19 -27.31 -4.06
C ASP A 110 5.80 -26.61 -2.84
N LEU A 111 6.73 -25.66 -3.00
CA LEU A 111 7.56 -25.25 -1.86
C LEU A 111 7.86 -23.75 -1.68
N ASN A 112 7.58 -22.85 -2.62
CA ASN A 112 7.98 -21.45 -2.42
C ASN A 112 6.81 -20.52 -2.08
N ALA A 113 6.44 -20.51 -0.79
CA ALA A 113 5.65 -19.43 -0.19
C ALA A 113 6.27 -18.04 -0.46
N VAL A 114 7.60 -17.99 -0.61
CA VAL A 114 8.37 -16.81 -1.04
C VAL A 114 7.95 -16.40 -2.45
N ASP A 115 8.14 -17.25 -3.46
CA ASP A 115 7.82 -16.93 -4.86
C ASP A 115 6.34 -16.59 -5.06
N SER A 116 5.45 -17.31 -4.39
CA SER A 116 4.01 -16.97 -4.37
C SER A 116 3.74 -15.58 -3.82
N ALA A 117 4.43 -15.17 -2.74
CA ALA A 117 4.29 -13.84 -2.17
C ALA A 117 4.89 -12.77 -3.10
N LYS A 118 6.02 -13.06 -3.76
CA LYS A 118 6.64 -12.17 -4.76
C LYS A 118 5.68 -11.90 -5.93
N ILE A 119 5.13 -12.96 -6.53
CA ILE A 119 4.19 -12.84 -7.65
C ILE A 119 2.96 -12.05 -7.22
N GLU A 120 2.32 -12.42 -6.11
CA GLU A 120 1.11 -11.73 -5.65
C GLU A 120 1.39 -10.25 -5.33
N GLY A 121 2.53 -9.94 -4.71
CA GLY A 121 2.93 -8.57 -4.44
C GLY A 121 3.19 -7.75 -5.70
N MET A 122 3.84 -8.34 -6.72
CA MET A 122 3.98 -7.73 -8.04
C MET A 122 2.60 -7.40 -8.63
N LEU A 123 1.68 -8.37 -8.66
CA LEU A 123 0.34 -8.18 -9.21
C LEU A 123 -0.41 -7.03 -8.52
N GLN A 124 -0.29 -6.92 -7.19
CA GLN A 124 -0.88 -5.83 -6.41
C GLN A 124 -0.36 -4.46 -6.87
N HIS A 125 0.96 -4.32 -7.05
CA HIS A 125 1.60 -3.07 -7.49
C HIS A 125 1.25 -2.69 -8.93
N TYR A 126 0.88 -3.69 -9.75
CA TYR A 126 0.38 -3.51 -11.11
C TYR A 126 -1.15 -3.40 -11.21
N GLY A 127 -1.83 -3.22 -10.07
CA GLY A 127 -3.24 -2.82 -9.98
C GLY A 127 -4.24 -3.99 -10.00
N ILE A 128 -3.77 -5.23 -9.95
CA ILE A 128 -4.63 -6.39 -9.74
C ILE A 128 -5.01 -6.46 -8.27
N LYS A 129 -6.26 -6.83 -7.98
CA LYS A 129 -6.75 -6.96 -6.60
C LYS A 129 -6.21 -8.24 -5.97
N THR A 130 -5.47 -8.11 -4.87
CA THR A 130 -4.87 -9.25 -4.17
C THR A 130 -5.19 -9.25 -2.67
N ARG A 131 -4.63 -10.23 -1.95
CA ARG A 131 -4.71 -10.31 -0.48
C ARG A 131 -3.76 -9.35 0.22
N PHE A 132 -2.92 -8.63 -0.52
CA PHE A 132 -1.98 -7.66 -0.01
C PHE A 132 -2.56 -6.25 0.08
N ILE A 133 -1.94 -5.45 0.93
CA ILE A 133 -2.13 -4.01 1.04
C ILE A 133 -0.82 -3.32 0.71
N ASP A 134 -0.89 -2.28 -0.11
CA ASP A 134 0.24 -1.41 -0.43
C ASP A 134 0.60 -0.51 0.75
N LEU A 135 1.88 -0.52 1.11
CA LEU A 135 2.51 0.35 2.09
C LEU A 135 3.78 0.94 1.47
N VAL A 136 4.29 1.99 2.10
CA VAL A 136 5.56 2.61 1.70
C VAL A 136 6.39 2.93 2.94
N ASP A 137 7.72 2.89 2.79
CA ASP A 137 8.66 3.33 3.84
C ASP A 137 9.13 4.77 3.65
N ASN A 138 8.71 5.43 2.57
CA ASN A 138 8.96 6.82 2.24
C ASN A 138 7.71 7.67 2.48
N HIS A 139 7.80 8.63 3.38
CA HIS A 139 6.66 9.46 3.76
C HIS A 139 6.25 10.45 2.66
N TRP A 140 7.15 10.83 1.74
CA TRP A 140 6.81 11.67 0.58
C TRP A 140 5.90 10.95 -0.40
N VAL A 141 6.15 9.66 -0.66
CA VAL A 141 5.25 8.85 -1.49
C VAL A 141 3.89 8.70 -0.79
N SER A 142 3.86 8.52 0.54
CA SER A 142 2.59 8.46 1.27
C SER A 142 1.80 9.79 1.20
N LEU A 143 2.49 10.93 1.30
CA LEU A 143 1.88 12.25 1.10
C LEU A 143 1.32 12.38 -0.31
N TRP A 144 2.03 11.89 -1.32
CA TRP A 144 1.55 11.89 -2.70
C TRP A 144 0.28 11.02 -2.83
N MET A 145 0.29 9.80 -2.31
CA MET A 145 -0.86 8.88 -2.39
C MET A 145 -2.12 9.41 -1.69
N GLY A 146 -1.99 10.16 -0.59
CA GLY A 146 -3.12 10.82 0.06
C GLY A 146 -3.60 12.10 -0.64
N ASN A 147 -2.72 12.75 -1.42
CA ASN A 147 -3.00 13.98 -2.13
C ASN A 147 -3.56 13.78 -3.55
N TYR A 148 -3.33 12.61 -4.15
CA TYR A 148 -3.77 12.29 -5.50
C TYR A 148 -4.87 11.23 -5.48
N LYS A 149 -5.94 11.47 -6.23
CA LYS A 149 -7.08 10.55 -6.30
C LYS A 149 -7.07 9.79 -7.61
N ASN A 150 -7.22 8.48 -7.51
CA ASN A 150 -7.34 7.60 -8.67
C ASN A 150 -8.71 7.79 -9.33
N CYS A 151 -8.72 7.92 -10.65
CA CYS A 151 -9.91 7.97 -11.50
C CYS A 151 -9.85 6.84 -12.52
N GLU A 152 -10.93 6.04 -12.61
CA GLU A 152 -11.10 5.04 -13.65
C GLU A 152 -11.87 5.65 -14.84
N THR A 153 -11.29 5.57 -16.03
CA THR A 153 -11.96 5.94 -17.28
C THR A 153 -12.12 4.71 -18.16
N LYS A 154 -13.34 4.47 -18.65
CA LYS A 154 -13.65 3.34 -19.54
C LYS A 154 -13.86 3.82 -20.97
N ARG A 155 -13.01 3.39 -21.89
CA ARG A 155 -13.18 3.54 -23.35
C ARG A 155 -13.09 2.15 -24.00
N ILE A 156 -12.06 1.90 -24.82
CA ILE A 156 -11.76 0.58 -25.41
C ILE A 156 -11.28 -0.40 -24.32
N SER A 157 -10.53 0.12 -23.34
CA SER A 157 -10.11 -0.59 -22.13
C SER A 157 -10.40 0.27 -20.91
N LYS A 158 -10.16 -0.28 -19.72
CA LYS A 158 -10.12 0.47 -18.47
C LYS A 158 -8.76 1.13 -18.33
N TYR A 159 -8.77 2.43 -18.11
CA TYR A 159 -7.57 3.23 -17.86
C TYR A 159 -7.68 3.94 -16.52
N TYR A 160 -6.53 4.15 -15.89
CA TYR A 160 -6.42 4.79 -14.58
C TYR A 160 -5.55 6.05 -14.69
N HIS A 161 -5.96 7.11 -14.00
CA HIS A 161 -5.24 8.36 -13.95
C HIS A 161 -5.31 8.93 -12.53
N TYR A 162 -4.23 9.56 -12.06
CA TYR A 162 -4.20 10.20 -10.76
C TYR A 162 -4.26 11.71 -10.90
N TYR A 163 -5.37 12.30 -10.45
CA TYR A 163 -5.48 13.75 -10.40
C TYR A 163 -5.10 14.27 -9.02
N LYS A 164 -4.37 15.39 -9.01
CA LYS A 164 -4.09 16.13 -7.79
C LYS A 164 -5.40 16.66 -7.22
N ARG A 165 -5.62 16.48 -5.92
CA ARG A 165 -6.78 17.06 -5.22
C ARG A 165 -6.53 18.54 -4.97
N GLU A 166 -7.58 19.33 -5.11
CA GLU A 166 -7.57 20.77 -4.83
C GLU A 166 -8.75 21.12 -3.93
N ILE A 167 -8.55 22.10 -3.04
CA ILE A 167 -9.61 22.60 -2.17
C ILE A 167 -10.47 23.56 -3.00
N GLN A 168 -11.75 23.24 -3.16
CA GLN A 168 -12.68 24.16 -3.83
C GLN A 168 -13.20 25.19 -2.83
N PHE A 169 -13.61 26.37 -3.33
CA PHE A 169 -14.20 27.42 -2.49
C PHE A 169 -15.35 26.90 -1.61
N LEU A 170 -16.17 26.00 -2.16
CA LEU A 170 -17.31 25.40 -1.46
C LEU A 170 -16.90 24.51 -0.27
N ASP A 171 -15.71 23.90 -0.31
CA ASP A 171 -15.22 23.04 0.77
C ASP A 171 -14.89 23.85 2.03
N PHE A 172 -14.48 25.11 1.87
CA PHE A 172 -14.25 26.04 2.98
C PHE A 172 -15.54 26.41 3.70
N ILE A 173 -16.67 26.51 2.98
CA ILE A 173 -17.95 26.88 3.56
C ILE A 173 -18.53 25.73 4.37
N ASN A 174 -18.36 24.49 3.87
CA ASN A 174 -19.02 23.32 4.42
C ASN A 174 -18.24 22.61 5.54
N ASN A 175 -17.08 23.14 5.97
CA ASN A 175 -16.18 22.50 6.96
C ASN A 175 -15.99 21.00 6.68
N ASN A 176 -15.75 20.67 5.41
CA ASN A 176 -15.79 19.28 4.97
C ASN A 176 -14.43 18.61 5.20
N ASP A 177 -14.40 17.40 5.75
CA ASP A 177 -13.17 16.62 5.95
C ASP A 177 -12.42 16.32 4.63
N ASN A 178 -13.07 16.56 3.49
CA ASN A 178 -12.52 16.47 2.15
C ASN A 178 -11.32 17.40 1.87
N ILE A 179 -11.04 18.37 2.75
CA ILE A 179 -9.85 19.23 2.64
C ILE A 179 -8.59 18.59 3.25
N TYR A 180 -8.73 17.43 3.87
CA TYR A 180 -7.63 16.70 4.49
C TYR A 180 -7.26 15.44 3.69
N GLN A 181 -6.01 15.04 3.89
CA GLN A 181 -5.50 13.71 3.60
C GLN A 181 -4.95 13.08 4.87
N TYR A 182 -4.70 11.78 4.82
CA TYR A 182 -4.32 10.99 5.98
C TYR A 182 -3.09 10.15 5.67
N ILE A 183 -2.12 10.14 6.58
CA ILE A 183 -1.06 9.14 6.61
C ILE A 183 -1.36 8.20 7.78
N LEU A 184 -1.64 6.94 7.45
CA LEU A 184 -1.78 5.88 8.43
C LEU A 184 -0.38 5.37 8.80
N LEU A 185 -0.05 5.37 10.08
CA LEU A 185 1.17 4.75 10.60
C LEU A 185 0.86 3.28 10.91
N VAL A 186 1.37 2.37 10.09
CA VAL A 186 1.09 0.93 10.18
C VAL A 186 2.33 0.22 10.73
N ALA A 187 2.23 -0.35 11.92
CA ALA A 187 3.33 -1.05 12.57
C ALA A 187 3.20 -2.57 12.36
N ILE A 188 4.14 -3.15 11.63
CA ILE A 188 4.19 -4.59 11.38
C ILE A 188 5.23 -5.21 12.31
N PRO A 189 4.86 -6.16 13.19
CA PRO A 189 5.78 -6.78 14.13
C PRO A 189 7.02 -7.30 13.41
N ASN A 190 8.19 -6.93 13.94
CA ASN A 190 9.46 -7.33 13.39
C ASN A 190 9.66 -8.80 13.73
N ALA A 191 9.59 -9.66 12.74
CA ALA A 191 9.89 -11.06 12.95
C ALA A 191 11.41 -11.24 13.06
N ALA A 192 11.87 -12.04 14.01
CA ALA A 192 13.27 -12.47 14.09
C ALA A 192 13.67 -13.42 12.94
N MET A 193 12.78 -13.64 11.97
CA MET A 193 13.00 -14.52 10.83
C MET A 193 13.82 -13.82 9.75
N GLU A 194 14.66 -14.58 9.07
CA GLU A 194 15.47 -14.08 7.96
C GLU A 194 14.59 -13.62 6.80
N GLU A 195 14.98 -12.49 6.20
CA GLU A 195 14.43 -12.02 4.94
C GLU A 195 15.06 -12.83 3.81
N VAL A 196 14.23 -13.54 3.04
CA VAL A 196 14.67 -14.32 1.88
C VAL A 196 14.14 -13.65 0.63
N ASP A 197 15.05 -13.16 -0.21
CA ASP A 197 14.71 -12.53 -1.50
C ASP A 197 13.66 -11.41 -1.39
N GLY A 198 13.83 -10.54 -0.39
CA GLY A 198 12.90 -9.45 -0.10
C GLY A 198 11.59 -9.87 0.56
N VAL A 199 11.39 -11.15 0.90
CA VAL A 199 10.19 -11.66 1.56
C VAL A 199 10.49 -12.02 3.01
N LYS A 200 9.68 -11.50 3.94
CA LYS A 200 9.63 -11.89 5.34
C LYS A 200 8.32 -12.57 5.65
N ILE A 201 8.39 -13.84 6.04
CA ILE A 201 7.24 -14.61 6.48
C ILE A 201 7.35 -14.78 7.98
N SER A 202 6.42 -14.21 8.72
CA SER A 202 6.28 -14.40 10.17
C SER A 202 5.11 -15.34 10.48
N ASP A 203 4.83 -15.54 11.77
CA ASP A 203 3.67 -16.34 12.20
C ASP A 203 2.34 -15.73 11.73
N ASN A 204 2.23 -14.40 11.77
CA ASN A 204 0.97 -13.68 11.56
C ASN A 204 0.93 -12.84 10.29
N PHE A 205 2.09 -12.53 9.68
CA PHE A 205 2.20 -11.61 8.55
C PHE A 205 3.17 -12.12 7.49
N ILE A 206 2.88 -11.75 6.25
CA ILE A 206 3.81 -11.83 5.13
C ILE A 206 4.05 -10.40 4.64
N GLU A 207 5.31 -9.99 4.67
CA GLU A 207 5.80 -8.70 4.23
C GLU A 207 6.73 -8.93 3.04
N VAL A 208 6.57 -8.14 1.98
CA VAL A 208 7.42 -8.21 0.79
C VAL A 208 7.92 -6.81 0.47
N ASP A 209 9.23 -6.63 0.53
CA ASP A 209 9.92 -5.48 -0.05
C ASP A 209 10.15 -5.77 -1.54
N LEU A 210 9.26 -5.23 -2.38
CA LEU A 210 9.28 -5.51 -3.82
C LEU A 210 10.53 -4.97 -4.50
N ARG A 211 11.23 -4.01 -3.89
CA ARG A 211 12.48 -3.46 -4.44
C ARG A 211 13.64 -4.45 -4.32
N LYS A 212 13.54 -5.38 -3.38
CA LYS A 212 14.52 -6.46 -3.20
C LYS A 212 14.05 -7.73 -3.89
N ALA A 213 12.75 -7.99 -3.87
CA ALA A 213 12.16 -9.20 -4.44
C ALA A 213 12.08 -9.20 -5.97
N LEU A 214 11.89 -8.04 -6.60
CA LEU A 214 11.71 -7.95 -8.05
C LEU A 214 12.97 -7.42 -8.75
N PRO A 215 13.30 -7.93 -9.94
CA PRO A 215 14.36 -7.36 -10.76
C PRO A 215 14.00 -5.95 -11.24
N SER A 216 15.02 -5.14 -11.51
CA SER A 216 14.88 -3.74 -11.95
C SER A 216 14.14 -3.52 -13.26
N VAL A 217 13.79 -4.59 -13.99
CA VAL A 217 12.91 -4.52 -15.16
C VAL A 217 11.50 -4.08 -14.77
N PHE A 218 11.04 -4.39 -13.55
CA PHE A 218 9.78 -3.90 -12.99
C PHE A 218 10.04 -2.57 -12.29
N LEU A 219 9.88 -1.46 -13.02
CA LEU A 219 10.32 -0.16 -12.55
C LEU A 219 9.46 0.40 -11.41
N ARG A 220 8.14 0.20 -11.50
CA ARG A 220 7.15 0.81 -10.58
C ARG A 220 7.38 0.47 -9.08
N PRO A 221 7.66 -0.79 -8.68
CA PRO A 221 8.03 -1.12 -7.31
C PRO A 221 9.18 -0.26 -6.75
N HIS A 222 10.20 0.02 -7.55
CA HIS A 222 11.33 0.83 -7.12
C HIS A 222 10.96 2.31 -7.02
N ALA A 223 10.24 2.84 -8.02
CA ALA A 223 9.84 4.25 -8.04
C ALA A 223 8.94 4.63 -6.85
N GLN A 224 8.03 3.74 -6.46
CA GLN A 224 7.06 4.01 -5.38
C GLN A 224 7.55 3.61 -3.99
N HIS A 225 8.75 3.05 -3.86
CA HIS A 225 9.18 2.42 -2.61
C HIS A 225 8.21 1.32 -2.14
N GLY A 226 7.82 0.44 -3.07
CA GLY A 226 6.74 -0.52 -2.90
C GLY A 226 7.04 -1.59 -1.85
N ILE A 227 6.24 -1.57 -0.79
CA ILE A 227 6.18 -2.62 0.23
C ILE A 227 4.75 -3.14 0.24
N VAL A 228 4.56 -4.45 0.29
CA VAL A 228 3.23 -5.03 0.43
C VAL A 228 3.17 -5.93 1.65
N VAL A 229 2.07 -5.84 2.38
CA VAL A 229 1.85 -6.65 3.58
C VAL A 229 0.47 -7.31 3.57
N ARG A 230 0.41 -8.55 4.05
CA ARG A 230 -0.85 -9.22 4.37
C ARG A 230 -0.74 -10.05 5.64
N LYS A 231 -1.88 -10.34 6.25
CA LYS A 231 -1.95 -11.37 7.29
C LYS A 231 -1.71 -12.76 6.70
N LYS A 232 -1.02 -13.60 7.47
CA LYS A 232 -0.87 -15.03 7.23
C LYS A 232 -2.00 -15.74 7.97
N MET A 233 -2.84 -16.45 7.24
CA MET A 233 -3.97 -17.17 7.80
C MET A 233 -3.77 -18.67 7.57
N ALA A 234 -4.01 -19.48 8.60
CA ALA A 234 -4.06 -20.93 8.48
C ALA A 234 -5.31 -21.37 7.71
N GLU A 235 -6.44 -20.68 7.94
CA GLU A 235 -7.71 -20.92 7.25
C GLU A 235 -8.28 -19.61 6.69
N GLU A 236 -8.52 -19.56 5.38
CA GLU A 236 -9.10 -18.39 4.72
C GLU A 236 -10.65 -18.47 4.76
N LYS A 237 -11.29 -18.28 5.91
CA LYS A 237 -12.75 -18.42 6.07
C LYS A 237 -13.49 -17.09 5.93
N CYS A 238 -13.03 -16.05 6.62
CA CYS A 238 -13.64 -14.72 6.61
C CYS A 238 -12.72 -13.71 5.94
N THR A 239 -13.30 -12.65 5.39
CA THR A 239 -12.53 -11.51 4.84
C THR A 239 -11.97 -10.61 5.93
N ASP A 240 -12.68 -10.46 7.04
CA ASP A 240 -12.25 -9.63 8.19
C ASP A 240 -10.95 -10.14 8.83
N ASP A 241 -10.64 -11.42 8.61
CA ASP A 241 -9.39 -12.04 9.01
C ASP A 241 -8.16 -11.32 8.42
N TYR A 242 -8.32 -10.67 7.26
CA TYR A 242 -7.25 -9.92 6.59
C TYR A 242 -7.17 -8.45 7.00
N ASP A 243 -8.05 -7.96 7.89
CA ASP A 243 -8.06 -6.56 8.30
C ASP A 243 -6.78 -6.18 9.06
N LEU A 244 -6.03 -5.22 8.53
CA LEU A 244 -4.81 -4.69 9.13
C LEU A 244 -5.06 -3.50 10.06
N ALA A 245 -6.31 -3.09 10.30
CA ALA A 245 -6.61 -1.91 11.12
C ALA A 245 -6.07 -2.01 12.56
N SER A 246 -5.94 -3.23 13.10
CA SER A 246 -5.29 -3.51 14.40
C SER A 246 -3.80 -3.15 14.46
N GLN A 247 -3.14 -2.99 13.31
CA GLN A 247 -1.71 -2.65 13.22
C GLN A 247 -1.48 -1.14 13.11
N ILE A 248 -2.55 -0.34 13.04
CA ILE A 248 -2.42 1.12 12.97
C ILE A 248 -2.10 1.63 14.37
N ILE A 249 -1.05 2.45 14.47
CA ILE A 249 -0.54 3.01 15.73
C ILE A 249 -0.78 4.53 15.86
N GLY A 250 -1.26 5.17 14.80
CA GLY A 250 -1.58 6.60 14.77
C GLY A 250 -1.97 7.06 13.37
N ILE A 251 -2.65 8.19 13.30
CA ILE A 251 -3.09 8.82 12.05
C ILE A 251 -2.57 10.25 12.04
N LEU A 252 -1.91 10.64 10.95
CA LEU A 252 -1.50 12.02 10.71
C LEU A 252 -2.48 12.66 9.72
N ARG A 253 -3.18 13.70 10.14
CA ARG A 253 -4.13 14.45 9.31
C ARG A 253 -3.46 15.73 8.83
N ILE A 254 -3.47 15.93 7.51
CA ILE A 254 -2.73 17.02 6.85
C ILE A 254 -3.66 17.67 5.83
N ARG A 255 -3.73 19.00 5.79
CA ARG A 255 -4.50 19.70 4.77
C ARG A 255 -3.88 19.47 3.39
N ILE A 256 -4.71 19.27 2.37
CA ILE A 256 -4.24 18.90 1.03
C ILE A 256 -3.46 20.04 0.34
N ASP A 257 -3.76 21.30 0.66
CA ASP A 257 -3.01 22.47 0.17
C ASP A 257 -1.60 22.55 0.77
N MET A 258 -1.48 22.31 2.08
CA MET A 258 -0.19 22.25 2.78
C MET A 258 0.67 21.09 2.26
N ALA A 259 0.09 19.89 2.14
CA ALA A 259 0.81 18.75 1.60
C ALA A 259 1.24 18.98 0.15
N SER A 260 0.38 19.62 -0.67
CA SER A 260 0.72 20.03 -2.02
C SER A 260 1.91 20.98 -2.08
N LEU A 261 1.98 21.94 -1.14
CA LEU A 261 3.10 22.86 -1.01
C LEU A 261 4.39 22.12 -0.62
N TRP A 262 4.31 21.17 0.33
CA TRP A 262 5.48 20.41 0.79
C TRP A 262 6.04 19.48 -0.28
N LEU A 263 5.18 18.84 -1.07
CA LEU A 263 5.61 17.99 -2.20
C LEU A 263 6.26 18.80 -3.32
N GLY A 264 5.82 20.04 -3.53
CA GLY A 264 6.32 20.90 -4.59
C GLY A 264 6.09 20.33 -5.99
N ASN A 265 6.92 20.76 -6.95
CA ASN A 265 6.85 20.36 -8.37
C ASN A 265 8.12 19.61 -8.79
N GLY A 266 8.41 18.49 -8.14
CA GLY A 266 9.59 17.66 -8.44
C GLY A 266 9.29 16.49 -9.38
N GLU A 267 10.21 16.20 -10.30
CA GLU A 267 10.07 15.11 -11.27
C GLU A 267 10.00 13.72 -10.61
N LEU A 268 10.71 13.52 -9.48
CA LEU A 268 10.68 12.24 -8.75
C LEU A 268 9.30 11.89 -8.19
N LEU A 269 8.45 12.88 -7.97
CA LEU A 269 7.07 12.71 -7.48
C LEU A 269 6.05 13.02 -8.58
N SER A 270 6.49 13.06 -9.85
CA SER A 270 5.57 13.14 -10.98
C SER A 270 4.80 11.82 -11.12
N GLN A 271 3.58 11.88 -11.66
CA GLN A 271 2.81 10.67 -11.95
C GLN A 271 3.59 9.77 -12.92
N ALA A 272 4.29 10.36 -13.89
CA ALA A 272 5.07 9.61 -14.88
C ALA A 272 6.23 8.84 -14.23
N ASN A 273 6.85 9.36 -13.15
CA ASN A 273 7.86 8.62 -12.42
C ASN A 273 7.26 7.54 -11.51
N LEU A 274 6.19 7.86 -10.76
CA LEU A 274 5.56 6.91 -9.83
C LEU A 274 4.77 5.81 -10.55
N PHE A 275 4.19 6.10 -11.71
CA PHE A 275 3.44 5.16 -12.56
C PHE A 275 4.02 5.21 -13.98
N PRO A 276 5.23 4.65 -14.18
CA PRO A 276 5.92 4.72 -15.46
C PRO A 276 5.10 4.03 -16.56
N PRO A 277 5.03 4.63 -17.76
CA PRO A 277 4.36 4.01 -18.89
C PRO A 277 5.17 2.81 -19.41
N PRO A 278 4.53 1.92 -20.21
CA PRO A 278 5.19 0.69 -20.71
C PRO A 278 6.45 0.95 -21.52
N SER A 279 6.58 2.12 -22.15
CA SER A 279 7.78 2.51 -22.89
C SER A 279 9.04 2.66 -22.02
N TYR A 280 8.87 2.84 -20.71
CA TYR A 280 9.97 2.97 -19.75
C TYR A 280 10.01 1.80 -18.74
N ASP A 281 8.86 1.22 -18.39
CA ASP A 281 8.76 0.05 -17.51
C ASP A 281 8.59 -1.23 -18.35
N CYS A 282 9.72 -1.88 -18.69
CA CYS A 282 9.71 -3.12 -19.47
C CYS A 282 8.92 -4.24 -18.78
N GLY A 283 8.97 -4.32 -17.45
CA GLY A 283 8.19 -5.29 -16.67
C GLY A 283 6.69 -5.06 -16.84
N TYR A 284 6.27 -3.79 -16.86
CA TYR A 284 4.88 -3.43 -17.18
C TYR A 284 4.48 -3.81 -18.61
N ASP A 285 5.36 -3.58 -19.59
CA ASP A 285 5.13 -3.98 -20.99
C ASP A 285 4.99 -5.51 -21.13
N ILE A 286 5.88 -6.27 -20.49
CA ILE A 286 5.80 -7.73 -20.41
C ILE A 286 4.43 -8.15 -19.84
N LEU A 287 4.01 -7.57 -18.71
CA LEU A 287 2.73 -7.90 -18.09
C LEU A 287 1.54 -7.57 -19.00
N LEU A 288 1.57 -6.45 -19.72
CA LEU A 288 0.53 -6.09 -20.69
C LEU A 288 0.50 -7.00 -21.92
N SER A 289 1.65 -7.56 -22.32
CA SER A 289 1.77 -8.47 -23.45
C SER A 289 1.16 -9.86 -23.18
N ARG A 290 1.12 -10.27 -21.91
CA ARG A 290 0.64 -11.59 -21.44
C ARG A 290 -0.88 -11.70 -21.33
N THR A 291 -1.55 -11.38 -22.44
CA THR A 291 -3.02 -11.46 -22.55
C THR A 291 -3.58 -12.87 -22.36
N ASP A 292 -2.74 -13.89 -22.55
CA ASP A 292 -3.02 -15.31 -22.27
C ASP A 292 -3.16 -15.62 -20.78
N LEU A 293 -2.43 -14.92 -19.91
CA LEU A 293 -2.50 -15.07 -18.44
C LEU A 293 -3.62 -14.23 -17.83
N PHE A 294 -3.91 -13.07 -18.40
CA PHE A 294 -4.87 -12.09 -17.86
C PHE A 294 -6.20 -12.05 -18.62
N THR A 295 -6.77 -13.23 -18.86
CA THR A 295 -8.03 -13.39 -19.62
C THR A 295 -9.27 -12.98 -18.81
N ASP A 296 -9.23 -13.11 -17.48
CA ASP A 296 -10.33 -12.70 -16.60
C ASP A 296 -10.40 -11.15 -16.51
N PRO A 297 -11.52 -10.51 -16.89
CA PRO A 297 -11.71 -9.06 -16.80
C PRO A 297 -11.51 -8.46 -15.40
N GLU A 298 -11.60 -9.26 -14.33
CA GLU A 298 -11.37 -8.82 -12.96
C GLU A 298 -9.89 -8.79 -12.57
N TYR A 299 -9.04 -9.55 -13.26
CA TYR A 299 -7.60 -9.68 -13.01
C TYR A 299 -6.76 -9.13 -14.16
N GLN A 300 -7.21 -8.04 -14.77
CA GLN A 300 -6.44 -7.32 -15.79
C GLN A 300 -5.43 -6.38 -15.16
N ILE A 301 -4.25 -6.31 -15.77
CA ILE A 301 -3.22 -5.33 -15.44
C ILE A 301 -3.78 -3.91 -15.65
N ALA A 302 -3.61 -3.05 -14.65
CA ALA A 302 -4.11 -1.68 -14.70
C ALA A 302 -3.36 -0.86 -15.75
N LYS A 303 -4.11 -0.22 -16.64
CA LYS A 303 -3.56 0.63 -17.71
C LYS A 303 -3.51 2.10 -17.26
N TYR A 304 -2.33 2.62 -16.92
CA TYR A 304 -2.19 4.02 -16.50
C TYR A 304 -2.00 4.98 -17.69
N ILE A 305 -2.62 6.16 -17.60
CA ILE A 305 -2.49 7.27 -18.56
C ILE A 305 -2.15 8.58 -17.85
#